data_AF-A0A0F8CLM0-F1
#
_entry.id   AF-A0A0F8CLM0-F1
#
_cell.length_a   1.000
_cell.length_b   1.000
_cell.length_c   1.000
_cell.angle_alpha   90.00
_cell.angle_beta   90.00
_cell.angle_gamma   90.00
#
_symmetry.space_group_name_H-M   'P 1'
#
loop_
_entity.id
_entity.type
_entity.pdbx_description
1 polymer ?
#
loop_
_entity_poly.entity_id
_entity_poly.type
_entity_poly.pdbx_seq_one_letter_code
_entity_poly.pdbx_strand_id
1 'polypeptide(L)'
;MVAVVVLVVPPIVLTEATTRTYALTAAILILALGSAFPYAALVALGTLPLCYAGVASFAAPRPAADEPHPFSVWAALRHAVAGLAYVSGSAAVGAVGMGAQIGLSSDLSAMPAGFRPSFLHLGGVFVAGVFVSLQLWRYETPLGELAPRTVLGTVALGVLIALSPGVAFWVFNGF
;
A
#
# COMPACT_ATOMS: atom_id res chain seq x y z
N MET A 1 9.43 4.47 3.22
CA MET A 1 8.31 5.40 2.90
C MET A 1 7.43 5.66 4.12
N VAL A 2 6.81 4.64 4.73
CA VAL A 2 5.96 4.78 5.93
C VAL A 2 6.64 5.60 7.03
N ALA A 3 7.88 5.27 7.41
CA ALA A 3 8.62 6.00 8.44
C ALA A 3 8.77 7.51 8.13
N VAL A 4 9.06 7.87 6.87
CA VAL A 4 9.16 9.28 6.45
C VAL A 4 7.81 9.96 6.58
N VAL A 5 6.74 9.34 6.09
CA VAL A 5 5.37 9.87 6.19
C VAL A 5 4.98 10.09 7.65
N VAL A 6 5.24 9.12 8.51
CA VAL A 6 4.92 9.17 9.96
C VAL A 6 5.73 10.23 10.69
N LEU A 7 6.99 10.46 10.32
CA LEU A 7 7.86 11.44 10.99
C LEU A 7 7.64 12.87 10.49
N VAL A 8 7.27 13.04 9.21
CA VAL A 8 7.29 14.34 8.55
C VAL A 8 5.88 14.94 8.42
N VAL A 9 4.87 14.13 8.09
CA VAL A 9 3.53 14.66 7.80
C VAL A 9 2.84 15.22 9.06
N PRO A 10 2.80 14.53 10.22
CA PRO A 10 2.09 15.05 11.38
C PRO A 10 2.63 16.40 11.90
N PRO A 11 3.95 16.61 12.04
CA PRO A 11 4.48 17.91 12.44
C PRO A 11 4.20 19.04 11.43
N ILE A 12 4.20 18.74 10.14
CA ILE A 12 3.87 19.75 9.10
C ILE A 12 2.42 20.19 9.23
N VAL A 13 1.49 19.23 9.42
CA VAL A 13 0.06 19.53 9.51
C VAL A 13 -0.28 20.24 10.81
N LEU A 14 0.26 19.77 11.93
CA LEU A 14 -0.04 20.31 13.25
C LEU A 14 0.85 21.49 13.63
N THR A 15 1.77 21.89 12.75
CA THR A 15 2.76 22.96 12.95
C THR A 15 3.68 22.79 14.18
N GLU A 16 3.63 21.64 14.84
CA GLU A 16 4.33 21.35 16.09
C GLU A 16 4.86 19.90 16.13
N ALA A 17 6.17 19.76 16.37
CA ALA A 17 6.85 18.46 16.55
C ALA A 17 6.90 18.05 18.03
N THR A 18 5.75 17.89 18.68
CA THR A 18 5.67 17.52 20.11
C THR A 18 5.46 16.01 20.32
N THR A 19 5.73 15.54 21.54
CA THR A 19 5.40 14.16 21.97
C THR A 19 3.92 13.85 21.78
N ARG A 20 3.04 14.82 21.98
CA ARG A 20 1.59 14.67 21.78
C ARG A 20 1.26 14.37 20.31
N THR A 21 1.85 15.11 19.37
CA THR A 21 1.70 14.89 17.92
C THR A 21 2.07 13.45 17.53
N TYR A 22 3.22 12.96 18.01
CA TYR A 22 3.66 11.60 17.71
C TYR A 22 2.85 10.52 18.42
N ALA A 23 2.36 10.78 19.64
CA ALA A 23 1.48 9.86 20.35
C ALA A 23 0.12 9.68 19.64
N LEU A 24 -0.47 10.79 19.17
CA LEU A 24 -1.71 10.75 18.37
C LEU A 24 -1.49 10.01 17.04
N THR A 25 -0.38 10.27 16.37
CA THR A 25 -0.02 9.58 15.14
C THR A 25 0.15 8.07 15.38
N ALA A 26 0.82 7.68 16.47
CA ALA A 26 1.00 6.28 16.83
C ALA A 26 -0.35 5.59 17.11
N ALA A 27 -1.28 6.24 17.81
CA ALA A 27 -2.61 5.72 18.05
C ALA A 27 -3.38 5.46 16.74
N ILE A 28 -3.33 6.41 15.80
CA ILE A 28 -3.94 6.27 14.46
C ILE A 28 -3.30 5.12 13.69
N LEU A 29 -1.98 4.98 13.75
CA LEU A 29 -1.27 3.87 13.07
C LEU A 29 -1.64 2.51 13.63
N ILE A 30 -1.70 2.36 14.96
CA ILE A 30 -2.10 1.10 15.60
C ILE A 30 -3.49 0.68 15.12
N LEU A 31 -4.42 1.63 15.12
CA LEU A 31 -5.80 1.40 14.69
C LEU A 31 -5.88 1.06 13.20
N ALA A 32 -5.15 1.79 12.35
CA ALA A 32 -5.10 1.55 10.91
C ALA A 32 -4.49 0.19 10.57
N LEU A 33 -3.40 -0.20 11.24
CA LEU A 33 -2.77 -1.50 11.04
C LEU A 33 -3.66 -2.63 11.54
N GLY A 34 -4.28 -2.47 12.72
CA GLY A 34 -5.21 -3.46 13.27
C GLY A 34 -6.42 -3.70 12.37
N SER A 35 -7.03 -2.63 11.85
CA SER A 35 -8.18 -2.71 10.95
C SER A 35 -7.82 -3.21 9.54
N ALA A 36 -6.62 -2.89 9.04
CA ALA A 36 -6.15 -3.36 7.74
C ALA A 36 -5.67 -4.81 7.75
N PHE A 37 -5.29 -5.36 8.92
CA PHE A 37 -4.65 -6.67 9.01
C PHE A 37 -5.47 -7.82 8.37
N PRO A 38 -6.79 -7.95 8.61
CA PRO A 38 -7.58 -9.01 7.96
C PRO A 38 -7.57 -8.90 6.45
N TYR A 39 -7.68 -7.68 5.91
CA TYR A 39 -7.59 -7.43 4.47
C TYR A 39 -6.19 -7.76 3.93
N ALA A 40 -5.13 -7.37 4.65
CA ALA A 40 -3.76 -7.68 4.30
C ALA A 40 -3.51 -9.19 4.23
N ALA A 41 -4.04 -9.96 5.18
CA ALA A 41 -3.96 -11.42 5.17
C ALA A 41 -4.72 -12.02 3.98
N LEU A 42 -5.93 -11.55 3.70
CA LEU A 42 -6.72 -11.99 2.55
C LEU A 42 -6.03 -11.70 1.22
N VAL A 43 -5.47 -10.51 1.05
CA VAL A 43 -4.73 -10.14 -0.16
C VAL A 43 -3.47 -11.02 -0.27
N ALA A 44 -2.65 -11.07 0.77
CA ALA A 44 -1.37 -11.79 0.75
C ALA A 44 -1.52 -13.30 0.47
N LEU A 45 -2.56 -13.94 1.02
CA LEU A 45 -2.83 -15.36 0.81
C LEU A 45 -3.66 -15.62 -0.44
N GLY A 46 -4.64 -14.76 -0.72
CA GLY A 46 -5.54 -14.88 -1.87
C GLY A 46 -4.83 -14.70 -3.21
N THR A 47 -3.67 -14.04 -3.23
CA THR A 47 -2.85 -13.87 -4.44
C THR A 47 -1.78 -14.95 -4.62
N LEU A 48 -1.70 -15.94 -3.72
CA LEU A 48 -0.80 -17.08 -3.88
C LEU A 48 -0.98 -17.84 -5.21
N PRO A 49 -2.20 -18.03 -5.76
CA PRO A 49 -2.38 -18.63 -7.08
C PRO A 49 -1.66 -17.87 -8.20
N LEU A 50 -1.57 -16.53 -8.13
CA LEU A 50 -0.82 -15.72 -9.10
C LEU A 50 0.69 -15.96 -8.99
N CYS A 51 1.18 -16.13 -7.76
CA CYS A 51 2.57 -16.51 -7.49
C CYS A 51 2.87 -17.93 -7.97
N TYR A 52 1.95 -18.87 -7.75
CA TYR A 52 2.08 -20.27 -8.20
C TYR A 52 2.13 -20.38 -9.72
N ALA A 53 1.28 -19.63 -10.43
CA ALA A 53 1.25 -19.59 -11.88
C ALA A 53 2.42 -18.81 -12.52
N GLY A 54 3.33 -18.25 -11.72
CA GLY A 54 4.44 -17.42 -12.21
C GLY A 54 3.98 -16.13 -12.91
N VAL A 55 2.78 -15.64 -12.60
CA VAL A 55 2.19 -14.47 -13.23
C VAL A 55 2.71 -13.19 -12.57
N ALA A 56 2.57 -13.08 -11.25
CA ALA A 56 2.98 -11.91 -10.48
C ALA A 56 3.28 -12.27 -9.03
N SER A 57 4.10 -11.45 -8.37
CA SER A 57 4.41 -11.60 -6.95
C SER A 57 4.58 -10.25 -6.26
N PHE A 58 4.23 -10.18 -4.97
CA PHE A 58 4.60 -9.05 -4.12
C PHE A 58 6.09 -9.04 -3.78
N ALA A 59 6.73 -10.21 -3.76
CA ALA A 59 8.18 -10.28 -3.60
C ALA A 59 8.88 -9.71 -4.84
N ALA A 60 10.05 -9.11 -4.65
CA ALA A 60 10.83 -8.57 -5.74
C ALA A 60 11.12 -9.66 -6.80
N PRO A 61 10.87 -9.39 -8.10
CA PRO A 61 11.35 -10.22 -9.19
C PRO A 61 12.85 -10.38 -9.06
N ARG A 62 13.34 -11.59 -9.32
CA ARG A 62 14.76 -11.80 -9.57
C ARG A 62 14.96 -11.62 -11.08
N PRO A 63 15.90 -10.77 -11.51
CA PRO A 63 16.34 -10.75 -12.90
C PRO A 63 16.69 -12.18 -13.31
N ALA A 64 16.26 -12.56 -14.51
CA ALA A 64 16.26 -13.94 -15.01
C ALA A 64 17.55 -14.69 -14.63
N ALA A 65 17.44 -15.63 -13.70
CA ALA A 65 18.22 -16.86 -13.83
C ALA A 65 17.44 -17.70 -14.86
N ASP A 66 18.12 -18.22 -15.87
CA ASP A 66 17.62 -18.80 -17.13
C ASP A 66 16.58 -19.94 -17.08
N GLU A 67 15.87 -20.15 -15.97
CA GLU A 67 14.81 -21.15 -15.86
C GLU A 67 13.55 -20.61 -15.13
N PRO A 68 12.35 -21.09 -15.48
CA PRO A 68 11.17 -20.86 -14.66
C PRO A 68 11.44 -21.44 -13.27
N HIS A 69 11.72 -20.59 -12.27
CA HIS A 69 11.87 -21.07 -10.91
C HIS A 69 10.57 -21.74 -10.46
N PRO A 70 10.57 -23.05 -10.18
CA PRO A 70 9.37 -23.74 -9.75
C PRO A 70 8.87 -23.12 -8.45
N PHE A 71 7.55 -23.09 -8.29
CA PHE A 71 6.94 -22.64 -7.05
C PHE A 71 7.57 -23.36 -5.86
N SER A 72 8.03 -22.59 -4.87
CA SER A 72 8.60 -23.10 -3.64
C SER A 72 7.90 -22.49 -2.44
N VAL A 73 7.87 -23.24 -1.33
CA VAL A 73 7.34 -22.76 -0.04
C VAL A 73 7.98 -21.43 0.36
N TRP A 74 9.27 -21.28 0.07
CA TRP A 74 10.00 -20.05 0.36
C TRP A 74 9.57 -18.87 -0.51
N ALA A 75 9.26 -19.10 -1.79
CA ALA A 75 8.70 -18.07 -2.67
C ALA A 75 7.30 -17.64 -2.20
N ALA A 76 6.45 -18.59 -1.81
CA ALA A 76 5.14 -18.33 -1.24
C ALA A 76 5.21 -17.52 0.05
N LEU A 77 6.13 -17.86 0.96
CA LEU A 77 6.33 -17.14 2.21
C LEU A 77 6.78 -15.69 1.94
N ARG A 78 7.77 -15.49 1.07
CA ARG A 78 8.23 -14.15 0.68
C ARG A 78 7.12 -13.33 0.05
N HIS A 79 6.30 -13.94 -0.79
CA HIS A 79 5.13 -13.31 -1.40
C HIS A 79 4.13 -12.85 -0.32
N ALA A 80 3.76 -13.75 0.59
CA ALA A 80 2.78 -13.45 1.63
C ALA A 80 3.28 -12.36 2.59
N VAL A 81 4.53 -12.44 3.04
CA VAL A 81 5.14 -11.44 3.92
C VAL A 81 5.25 -10.08 3.23
N ALA A 82 5.67 -10.06 1.96
CA ALA A 82 5.72 -8.82 1.18
C ALA A 82 4.31 -8.24 0.97
N GLY A 83 3.32 -9.06 0.64
CA GLY A 83 1.93 -8.64 0.49
C GLY A 83 1.36 -8.02 1.76
N LEU A 84 1.56 -8.69 2.91
CA LEU A 84 1.18 -8.17 4.22
C LEU A 84 1.83 -6.80 4.49
N ALA A 85 3.13 -6.67 4.22
CA ALA A 85 3.87 -5.44 4.44
C ALA A 85 3.42 -4.29 3.52
N TYR A 86 3.19 -4.55 2.23
CA TYR A 86 2.75 -3.53 1.28
C TYR A 86 1.32 -3.05 1.57
N VAL A 87 0.40 -3.97 1.83
CA VAL A 87 -0.99 -3.63 2.18
C VAL A 87 -1.03 -2.86 3.49
N SER A 88 -0.35 -3.34 4.54
CA SER A 88 -0.27 -2.63 5.83
C SER A 88 0.40 -1.26 5.72
N GLY A 89 1.48 -1.16 4.92
CA GLY A 89 2.15 0.11 4.66
C GLY A 89 1.28 1.10 3.89
N SER A 90 0.47 0.61 2.95
CA SER A 90 -0.54 1.40 2.24
C SER A 90 -1.58 1.96 3.20
N ALA A 91 -2.19 1.11 4.04
CA ALA A 91 -3.12 1.55 5.08
C ALA A 91 -2.51 2.59 6.03
N ALA A 92 -1.28 2.38 6.49
CA ALA A 92 -0.58 3.33 7.36
C ALA A 92 -0.40 4.71 6.70
N VAL A 93 0.02 4.74 5.44
CA VAL A 93 0.21 5.99 4.68
C VAL A 93 -1.13 6.69 4.45
N GLY A 94 -2.16 5.94 4.07
CA GLY A 94 -3.51 6.48 3.90
C GLY A 94 -4.11 7.01 5.20
N ALA A 95 -3.86 6.36 6.34
CA ALA A 95 -4.32 6.81 7.66
C ALA A 95 -3.62 8.10 8.11
N VAL A 96 -2.30 8.21 7.90
CA VAL A 96 -1.57 9.48 8.14
C VAL A 96 -2.09 10.58 7.22
N GLY A 97 -2.34 10.28 5.94
CA GLY A 97 -2.93 11.24 5.01
C GLY A 97 -4.34 11.67 5.42
N MET A 98 -5.17 10.77 5.94
CA MET A 98 -6.49 11.10 6.46
C MET A 98 -6.41 11.96 7.72
N GLY A 99 -5.53 11.63 8.67
CA GLY A 99 -5.28 12.46 9.84
C GLY A 99 -4.80 13.86 9.45
N ALA A 100 -3.94 13.95 8.42
CA ALA A 100 -3.51 15.21 7.84
C ALA A 100 -4.68 16.01 7.26
N GLN A 101 -5.55 15.36 6.49
CA GLN A 101 -6.74 15.97 5.92
C GLN A 101 -7.66 16.53 6.99
N ILE A 102 -7.92 15.80 8.08
CA ILE A 102 -8.73 16.26 9.21
C ILE A 102 -8.09 17.49 9.88
N GLY A 103 -6.78 17.47 10.09
CA GLY A 103 -6.04 18.60 10.68
C GLY A 103 -6.07 19.86 9.80
N LEU A 104 -6.10 19.71 8.48
CA LEU A 104 -6.19 20.82 7.51
C LEU A 104 -7.62 21.33 7.26
N SER A 105 -8.65 20.62 7.74
CA SER A 105 -10.06 20.81 7.34
C SER A 105 -10.74 22.07 7.89
N SER A 106 -10.02 23.04 8.45
CA SER A 106 -10.61 24.33 8.81
C SER A 106 -11.14 25.12 7.59
N ASP A 107 -10.68 24.81 6.36
CA ASP A 107 -11.03 25.58 5.14
C ASP A 107 -11.47 24.76 3.91
N LEU A 108 -11.59 23.42 4.00
CA LEU A 108 -11.89 22.56 2.83
C LEU A 108 -13.39 22.48 2.46
N SER A 109 -14.26 23.11 3.24
CA SER A 109 -15.72 23.14 2.99
C SER A 109 -16.08 23.90 1.70
N ALA A 110 -15.24 24.84 1.25
CA ALA A 110 -15.43 25.64 0.05
C ALA A 110 -15.09 24.89 -1.26
N MET A 111 -14.37 23.77 -1.21
CA MET A 111 -14.02 22.99 -2.41
C MET A 111 -15.19 22.09 -2.83
N PRO A 112 -15.57 22.06 -4.14
CA PRO A 112 -16.57 21.15 -4.64
C PRO A 112 -16.19 19.69 -4.35
N ALA A 113 -17.16 18.85 -3.97
CA ALA A 113 -16.91 17.49 -3.47
C ALA A 113 -16.06 16.62 -4.40
N GLY A 114 -16.20 16.77 -5.72
CA GLY A 114 -15.41 16.03 -6.71
C GLY A 114 -13.92 16.41 -6.78
N PHE A 115 -13.53 17.56 -6.24
CA PHE A 115 -12.15 18.04 -6.20
C PHE A 115 -11.53 18.01 -4.80
N ARG A 116 -12.30 17.60 -3.76
CA ARG A 116 -11.73 17.43 -2.42
C ARG A 116 -10.74 16.28 -2.45
N PRO A 117 -9.45 16.50 -2.16
CA PRO A 117 -8.49 15.41 -2.15
C PRO A 117 -8.89 14.41 -1.07
N SER A 118 -9.18 13.17 -1.48
CA SER A 118 -9.34 12.07 -0.53
C SER A 118 -7.97 11.47 -0.29
N PHE A 119 -7.29 11.95 0.75
CA PHE A 119 -5.95 11.46 1.10
C PHE A 119 -5.93 9.96 1.44
N LEU A 120 -7.09 9.42 1.81
CA LEU A 120 -7.33 7.98 1.93
C LEU A 120 -7.06 7.25 0.60
N HIS A 121 -7.62 7.73 -0.52
CA HIS A 121 -7.42 7.12 -1.84
C HIS A 121 -6.04 7.47 -2.43
N LEU A 122 -5.60 8.72 -2.26
CA LEU A 122 -4.31 9.17 -2.78
C LEU A 122 -3.13 8.45 -2.12
N GLY A 123 -3.19 8.18 -0.81
CA GLY A 123 -2.16 7.43 -0.10
C GLY A 123 -2.01 6.01 -0.63
N GLY A 124 -3.13 5.31 -0.84
CA GLY A 124 -3.13 3.95 -1.39
C GLY A 124 -2.65 3.90 -2.84
N VAL A 125 -3.16 4.80 -3.69
CA VAL A 125 -2.74 4.90 -5.10
C VAL A 125 -1.26 5.24 -5.22
N PHE A 126 -0.73 6.11 -4.36
CA PHE A 126 0.70 6.44 -4.36
C PHE A 126 1.58 5.23 -4.01
N VAL A 127 1.25 4.49 -2.94
CA VAL A 127 2.00 3.27 -2.58
C VAL A 127 1.91 2.22 -3.69
N ALA A 128 0.73 2.04 -4.27
CA ALA A 128 0.52 1.12 -5.39
C ALA A 128 1.33 1.51 -6.63
N GLY A 129 1.35 2.80 -6.99
CA GLY A 129 2.12 3.32 -8.12
C GLY A 129 3.63 3.11 -7.93
N VAL A 130 4.15 3.37 -6.74
CA VAL A 130 5.55 3.09 -6.39
C VAL A 130 5.85 1.60 -6.48
N PHE A 131 4.97 0.74 -5.94
CA PHE A 131 5.10 -0.71 -6.03
C PHE A 131 5.16 -1.17 -7.49
N VAL A 132 4.16 -0.81 -8.32
CA VAL A 132 4.09 -1.23 -9.72
C VAL A 132 5.32 -0.76 -10.49
N SER A 133 5.72 0.50 -10.31
CA SER A 133 6.88 1.07 -11.00
C SER A 133 8.18 0.34 -10.65
N LEU A 134 8.41 0.09 -9.35
CA LEU A 134 9.62 -0.62 -8.89
C LEU A 134 9.62 -2.08 -9.31
N GLN A 135 8.47 -2.75 -9.29
CA GLN A 135 8.37 -4.14 -9.74
C GLN A 135 8.64 -4.25 -11.24
N LEU A 136 8.03 -3.39 -12.06
CA LEU A 136 8.26 -3.36 -13.50
C LEU A 136 9.72 -3.01 -13.84
N TRP A 137 10.32 -2.06 -13.11
CA TRP A 137 11.73 -1.71 -13.28
C TRP A 137 12.68 -2.88 -12.94
N ARG A 138 12.38 -3.65 -11.89
CA ARG A 138 13.20 -4.80 -11.46
C ARG A 138 13.18 -5.99 -12.40
N TYR A 139 12.26 -6.05 -13.36
CA TYR A 139 12.30 -7.08 -14.40
C TYR A 139 13.42 -6.87 -15.41
N GLU A 140 14.09 -5.70 -15.40
CA GLU A 140 15.23 -5.37 -16.28
C GLU A 140 14.94 -5.60 -17.79
N THR A 141 13.66 -5.62 -18.15
CA THR A 141 13.14 -5.91 -19.49
C THR A 141 12.27 -4.75 -19.94
N PRO A 142 12.36 -4.28 -21.20
CA PRO A 142 11.48 -3.25 -21.72
C PRO A 142 10.00 -3.65 -21.59
N LEU A 143 9.13 -2.69 -21.28
CA LEU A 143 7.68 -2.95 -21.08
C LEU A 143 6.99 -3.60 -22.29
N GLY A 144 7.46 -3.31 -23.51
CA GLY A 144 6.93 -3.91 -24.74
C GLY A 144 7.31 -5.38 -24.94
N GLU A 145 8.32 -5.88 -24.23
CA GLU A 145 8.84 -7.24 -24.32
C GLU A 145 8.38 -8.12 -23.15
N LEU A 146 7.90 -7.50 -22.07
CA LEU A 146 7.30 -8.19 -20.93
C LEU A 146 5.99 -8.89 -21.33
N ALA A 147 5.81 -10.12 -20.86
CA ALA A 147 4.57 -10.85 -21.07
C ALA A 147 3.37 -10.04 -20.52
N PRO A 148 2.30 -9.81 -21.33
CA PRO A 148 1.17 -8.97 -20.92
C PRO A 148 0.53 -9.43 -19.61
N ARG A 149 0.47 -10.75 -19.39
CA ARG A 149 -0.02 -11.35 -18.14
C ARG A 149 0.74 -10.88 -16.90
N THR A 150 2.05 -10.67 -17.00
CA THR A 150 2.91 -10.26 -15.89
C THR A 150 2.70 -8.79 -15.55
N VAL A 151 2.55 -7.94 -16.58
CA VAL A 151 2.19 -6.53 -16.41
C VAL A 151 0.82 -6.42 -15.76
N LEU A 152 -0.19 -7.09 -16.31
CA LEU A 152 -1.55 -7.10 -15.77
C LEU A 152 -1.61 -7.65 -14.35
N GLY A 153 -0.89 -8.74 -14.06
CA GLY A 153 -0.78 -9.31 -12.73
C GLY A 153 -0.16 -8.33 -11.73
N THR A 154 0.94 -7.67 -12.10
CA THR A 154 1.60 -6.66 -11.25
C THR A 154 0.69 -5.47 -10.97
N VAL A 155 -0.02 -4.99 -11.99
CA VAL A 155 -1.01 -3.91 -11.84
C VAL A 155 -2.16 -4.34 -10.95
N ALA A 156 -2.69 -5.56 -11.11
CA ALA A 156 -3.74 -6.10 -10.25
C ALA A 156 -3.31 -6.17 -8.77
N LEU A 157 -2.07 -6.62 -8.49
CA LEU A 157 -1.50 -6.57 -7.15
C LEU A 157 -1.40 -5.13 -6.62
N GLY A 158 -1.01 -4.18 -7.46
CA GLY A 158 -1.02 -2.75 -7.14
C GLY A 158 -2.42 -2.23 -6.79
N VAL A 159 -3.45 -2.60 -7.54
CA VAL A 159 -4.84 -2.23 -7.24
C VAL A 159 -5.27 -2.74 -5.87
N LEU A 160 -4.94 -3.99 -5.52
CA LEU A 160 -5.22 -4.53 -4.18
C LEU A 160 -4.52 -3.75 -3.07
N ILE A 161 -3.28 -3.31 -3.29
CA ILE A 161 -2.56 -2.42 -2.36
C ILE A 161 -3.29 -1.06 -2.23
N ALA A 162 -3.76 -0.51 -3.34
CA ALA A 162 -4.40 0.81 -3.37
C ALA A 162 -5.72 0.86 -2.59
N LEU A 163 -6.47 -0.25 -2.56
CA LEU A 163 -7.74 -0.36 -1.84
C LEU A 163 -7.57 -0.41 -0.32
N SER A 164 -6.37 -0.73 0.17
CA SER A 164 -6.11 -1.00 1.57
C SER A 164 -6.57 0.10 2.55
N PRO A 165 -6.30 1.40 2.34
CA PRO A 165 -6.74 2.44 3.26
C PRO A 165 -8.26 2.56 3.36
N GLY A 166 -8.97 2.31 2.25
CA GLY A 166 -10.43 2.35 2.22
C GLY A 166 -11.06 1.19 2.96
N VAL A 167 -10.50 -0.01 2.82
CA VAL A 167 -10.96 -1.18 3.59
C VAL A 167 -10.68 -0.98 5.08
N ALA A 168 -9.50 -0.49 5.46
CA ALA A 168 -9.16 -0.20 6.85
C ALA A 168 -10.14 0.81 7.47
N PHE A 169 -10.46 1.89 6.75
CA PHE A 169 -11.44 2.87 7.19
C PHE A 169 -12.85 2.29 7.31
N TRP A 170 -13.28 1.48 6.34
CA TRP A 170 -14.60 0.85 6.38
C TRP A 170 -14.75 -0.12 7.56
N VAL A 171 -13.73 -0.96 7.80
CA VAL A 171 -13.69 -1.86 8.95
C VAL A 171 -13.69 -1.07 10.26
N PHE A 172 -12.96 0.04 10.33
CA PHE A 172 -12.95 0.88 11.53
C PHE A 172 -14.30 1.57 11.79
N ASN A 173 -14.93 2.12 10.75
CA ASN A 173 -16.18 2.90 10.87
C ASN A 173 -17.45 2.03 10.95
N GLY A 174 -17.33 0.72 10.67
CA GLY A 174 -18.42 -0.25 10.75
C GLY A 174 -18.65 -0.84 12.15
N PHE A 175 -17.92 -0.36 13.17
CA PHE A 175 -18.12 -0.69 14.60
C PHE A 175 -18.67 0.50 15.37
#